data_AF-A0A971JDX4-F1
#
_entry.id   AF-A0A971JDX4-F1
#
_cell.length_a   1.000
_cell.length_b   1.000
_cell.length_c   1.000
_cell.angle_alpha   90.00
_cell.angle_beta   90.00
_cell.angle_gamma   90.00
#
_symmetry.space_group_name_H-M   'P 1'
#
loop_
_entity.id
_entity.type
_entity.pdbx_description
1 polymer ?
#
loop_
_entity_poly.entity_id
_entity_poly.type
_entity_poly.pdbx_seq_one_letter_code
_entity_poly.pdbx_strand_id
1 'polypeptide(L)' 'MGTVKDFKNISNWDELFDMTNEYLTFLVEQHQVTHEMVIKTTHDIIKNAGYNYSYDDVEKEYYSGF' A
#
# COMPACT_ATOMS: atom_id res chain seq x y z
N MET A 1 13.01 25.54 -14.70
CA MET A 1 11.70 25.41 -14.03
C MET A 1 11.50 23.92 -13.76
N GLY A 2 11.73 23.47 -12.53
CA GLY A 2 11.49 22.08 -12.16
C GLY A 2 9.98 21.84 -12.17
N THR A 3 9.53 20.90 -12.99
CA THR A 3 8.15 20.43 -12.97
C THR A 3 7.81 20.01 -11.55
N VAL A 4 6.82 20.67 -10.95
CA VAL A 4 6.20 20.22 -9.71
C VAL A 4 5.75 18.80 -10.00
N LYS A 5 6.39 17.80 -9.40
CA LYS A 5 5.89 16.43 -9.44
C LYS A 5 4.54 16.51 -8.77
N ASP A 6 3.46 16.37 -9.54
CA ASP A 6 2.12 16.19 -8.99
C ASP A 6 2.19 14.95 -8.09
N PHE A 7 2.35 15.17 -6.79
CA PHE A 7 2.27 14.12 -5.80
C PHE A 7 0.84 13.64 -5.81
N LYS A 8 0.60 12.50 -6.47
CA LYS A 8 -0.66 11.79 -6.33
C LYS A 8 -0.77 11.41 -4.85
N ASN A 9 -1.70 12.04 -4.14
CA ASN A 9 -1.97 11.72 -2.75
C ASN A 9 -3.02 10.62 -2.67
N ILE A 10 -2.78 9.65 -1.79
CA ILE A 10 -3.75 8.63 -1.44
C ILE A 10 -4.46 9.15 -0.19
N SER A 11 -5.78 9.32 -0.28
CA SER A 11 -6.60 9.79 0.84
C SER A 11 -7.32 8.65 1.57
N ASN A 12 -7.32 7.44 0.99
CA ASN A 12 -8.05 6.28 1.51
C ASN A 12 -7.11 5.08 1.67
N TRP A 13 -6.15 5.21 2.59
CA TRP A 13 -5.16 4.17 2.87
C TRP A 13 -5.80 2.91 3.45
N ASP A 14 -6.77 3.06 4.35
CA ASP A 14 -7.45 1.93 5.00
C ASP A 14 -8.12 1.01 3.96
N GLU A 15 -8.90 1.58 3.03
CA GLU A 15 -9.54 0.82 1.96
C GLU A 15 -8.52 0.11 1.07
N LEU A 16 -7.40 0.77 0.76
CA LEU A 16 -6.33 0.18 -0.05
C LEU A 16 -5.67 -1.01 0.65
N PHE A 17 -5.43 -0.92 1.96
CA PHE A 17 -4.86 -2.01 2.74
C PHE A 17 -5.85 -3.16 2.91
N ASP A 18 -7.13 -2.88 3.16
CA ASP A 18 -8.19 -3.89 3.25
C ASP A 18 -8.32 -4.66 1.95
N MET A 19 -8.40 -3.96 0.81
CA MET A 19 -8.42 -4.58 -0.51
C MET A 19 -7.16 -5.43 -0.77
N THR A 20 -5.99 -4.96 -0.34
CA THR A 20 -4.74 -5.71 -0.50
C THR A 20 -4.75 -6.97 0.35
N ASN A 21 -5.24 -6.88 1.59
CA ASN A 21 -5.36 -8.02 2.50
C ASN A 21 -6.37 -9.06 1.99
N GLU A 22 -7.53 -8.63 1.48
CA GLU A 22 -8.52 -9.50 0.83
C GLU A 22 -7.96 -10.18 -0.41
N TYR A 23 -7.23 -9.44 -1.25
CA TYR A 23 -6.56 -10.00 -2.43
C TYR A 23 -5.53 -11.06 -2.06
N LEU A 24 -4.68 -10.79 -1.07
CA LEU A 24 -3.69 -11.76 -0.59
C LEU A 24 -4.36 -12.96 0.07
N THR A 25 -5.44 -12.75 0.81
CA THR A 25 -6.27 -13.81 1.40
C THR A 25 -6.91 -14.73 0.35
N PHE A 26 -7.25 -14.17 -0.81
CA PHE A 26 -7.77 -14.97 -1.92
C PHE A 26 -6.67 -15.81 -2.58
N LEU A 27 -5.47 -15.24 -2.75
CA LEU A 27 -4.34 -15.90 -3.39
C LEU A 27 -3.66 -16.94 -2.48
N VAL A 28 -3.65 -16.66 -1.18
CA VAL A 28 -2.96 -17.41 -0.14
C VAL A 28 -3.98 -17.65 0.96
N GLU A 29 -4.14 -18.89 1.40
CA GLU A 29 -5.06 -19.22 2.50
C GLU A 29 -4.89 -18.22 3.67
N GLN A 30 -5.99 -17.74 4.24
CA GLN A 30 -6.04 -16.63 5.22
C GLN A 30 -4.94 -16.66 6.31
N HIS A 31 -4.56 -17.86 6.74
CA HIS A 31 -3.65 -18.10 7.85
C HIS A 31 -2.19 -17.71 7.53
N GLN A 32 -1.88 -17.42 6.27
CA GLN A 32 -0.51 -17.17 5.80
C GLN A 32 -0.27 -15.70 5.42
N VAL A 33 -1.29 -14.85 5.42
CA VAL A 33 -1.13 -13.43 5.08
C VAL A 33 -0.49 -12.71 6.27
N THR A 34 0.71 -12.18 6.07
CA THR A 34 1.40 -11.36 7.08
C THR A 34 1.24 -9.87 6.80
N HIS A 35 1.37 -9.04 7.84
CA HIS A 35 1.38 -7.59 7.70
C HIS A 35 2.44 -7.11 6.68
N GLU A 36 3.63 -7.70 6.71
CA GLU A 36 4.71 -7.39 5.76
C GLU A 36 4.30 -7.69 4.31
N MET A 37 3.58 -8.78 4.07
CA MET A 37 3.05 -9.09 2.73
C MET A 37 2.04 -8.04 2.28
N VAL A 38 1.17 -7.59 3.17
CA VAL A 38 0.20 -6.52 2.86
C VAL A 38 0.94 -5.24 2.50
N ILE A 39 1.84 -4.75 3.36
CA ILE A 39 2.59 -3.50 3.16
C ILE A 39 3.38 -3.54 1.84
N LYS A 40 4.13 -4.64 1.61
CA LYS A 40 4.93 -4.80 0.39
C LYS A 40 4.06 -4.85 -0.87
N THR A 41 2.96 -5.58 -0.83
CA THR A 41 2.06 -5.70 -1.97
C THR A 41 1.38 -4.37 -2.27
N THR A 42 0.93 -3.64 -1.25
CA THR A 42 0.37 -2.30 -1.40
C THR A 42 1.40 -1.33 -2.00
N HIS A 43 2.64 -1.34 -1.51
CA HIS A 43 3.72 -0.54 -2.07
C HIS A 43 3.97 -0.85 -3.55
N ASP A 44 3.98 -2.13 -3.94
CA ASP A 44 4.15 -2.52 -5.34
C ASP A 44 2.97 -2.06 -6.22
N ILE A 45 1.73 -2.15 -5.72
CA ILE A 45 0.52 -1.67 -6.42
C ILE A 45 0.60 -0.17 -6.69
N ILE A 46 0.88 0.65 -5.67
CA ILE A 46 0.88 2.11 -5.83
C ILE A 46 2.08 2.58 -6.66
N LYS A 47 3.24 1.92 -6.54
CA LYS A 47 4.40 2.18 -7.38
C LYS A 47 4.09 1.91 -8.84
N ASN A 48 3.42 0.80 -9.14
CA ASN A 48 2.96 0.48 -10.50
C ASN A 48 1.92 1.48 -11.02
N ALA A 49 1.08 2.04 -10.16
CA ALA A 49 0.12 3.10 -10.51
C ALA A 49 0.75 4.51 -10.65
N GLY A 50 2.09 4.61 -10.48
CA GLY A 50 2.85 5.84 -10.65
C GLY A 50 2.82 6.77 -9.44
N TYR A 51 2.47 6.26 -8.26
CA TYR A 51 2.62 6.99 -7.00
C TYR A 51 4.07 6.95 -6.55
N ASN A 52 4.49 7.97 -5.81
CA ASN A 52 5.88 8.16 -5.39
C ASN A 52 6.01 8.12 -3.87
N TYR A 53 5.57 7.00 -3.28
CA TYR A 53 5.75 6.66 -1.86
C TYR A 53 6.91 5.67 -1.72
N SER A 54 7.71 5.84 -0.66
CA SER A 54 8.68 4.82 -0.27
C SER A 54 8.00 3.70 0.52
N TYR A 55 8.69 2.58 0.68
CA TYR A 55 8.21 1.49 1.54
C TYR A 55 7.96 1.99 2.97
N ASP A 56 8.87 2.79 3.53
CA ASP A 56 8.76 3.36 4.88
C ASP A 56 7.53 4.29 5.01
N ASP A 57 7.14 4.99 3.94
CA ASP A 57 5.93 5.81 3.95
C ASP A 57 4.68 4.94 4.03
N VAL A 58 4.61 3.88 3.22
CA VAL A 58 3.49 2.92 3.23
C VAL A 58 3.40 2.18 4.57
N GLU A 59 4.54 1.77 5.13
CA GLU A 59 4.62 1.12 6.43
C GLU A 59 4.10 2.04 7.55
N LYS A 60 4.47 3.33 7.52
CA LYS A 60 3.95 4.31 8.49
C LYS A 60 2.45 4.47 8.37
N GLU A 61 1.91 4.61 7.16
CA GLU A 61 0.47 4.74 6.94
C GLU A 61 -0.26 3.49 7.46
N TYR A 62 0.26 2.29 7.18
CA TYR A 62 -0.28 1.01 7.66
C TYR A 62 -0.39 0.93 9.18
N TYR A 63 0.67 1.32 9.90
CA TYR A 63 0.67 1.32 11.37
C TYR A 63 0.03 2.55 12.00
N SER A 64 -0.28 3.60 11.22
CA SER A 64 -0.99 4.77 11.71
C SER A 64 -2.51 4.57 11.80
N GLY A 65 -3.04 3.66 10.96
CA GLY A 65 -4.45 3.26 10.97
C GLY A 65 -4.79 2.13 11.95
N PHE A 66 -3.76 1.52 12.57
CA PHE A 66 -3.86 0.43 13.56
C PHE A 66 -3.75 0.95 15.00
#